data_AF-A0A1J5TB08-F1
#
_entry.id   AF-A0A1J5TB08-F1
#
_cell.length_a   1.000
_cell.length_b   1.000
_cell.length_c   1.000
_cell.angle_alpha   90.00
_cell.angle_beta   90.00
_cell.angle_gamma   90.00
#
_symmetry.space_group_name_H-M   'P 1'
#
loop_
_entity.id
_entity.type
_entity.pdbx_description
1 polymer ?
#
loop_
_entity_poly.entity_id
_entity_poly.type
_entity_poly.pdbx_seq_one_letter_code
_entity_poly.pdbx_strand_id
1 'polypeptide(L)' 'MGHRGSYKLDPLTHNFRSLSAMSQHKSLQGSSGIVVKRNVLKRYERVEILKKRGQWKAGDRVQGLRKTKPDV' A
#
# COMPACT_ATOMS: atom_id res chain seq x y z
N MET A 1 54.48 -6.26 32.40
CA MET A 1 53.39 -7.12 32.91
C MET A 1 52.53 -6.30 33.86
N GLY A 2 51.24 -6.12 33.55
CA GLY A 2 50.24 -5.56 34.49
C GLY A 2 49.52 -4.29 34.02
N HIS A 3 48.39 -4.45 33.32
CA HIS A 3 47.40 -3.42 33.01
C HIS A 3 46.60 -2.96 34.25
N ARG A 4 46.09 -1.72 34.22
CA ARG A 4 44.82 -1.16 34.75
C ARG A 4 45.00 0.37 34.78
N GLY A 5 44.29 1.25 34.05
CA GLY A 5 42.88 1.30 33.69
C GLY A 5 42.19 2.40 34.52
N SER A 6 42.05 3.62 33.98
CA SER A 6 41.01 4.59 34.38
C SER A 6 41.00 5.78 33.41
N TYR A 7 40.26 5.63 32.32
CA TYR A 7 39.91 6.76 31.44
C TYR A 7 38.88 7.61 32.19
N LYS A 8 39.10 8.92 32.15
CA LYS A 8 38.35 9.96 32.85
C LYS A 8 36.88 9.97 32.41
N LEU A 9 36.00 10.34 33.34
CA LEU A 9 34.59 10.62 33.06
C LEU A 9 34.47 11.97 32.34
N ASP A 10 34.01 11.96 31.09
CA ASP A 10 33.62 13.17 30.36
C ASP A 10 32.11 13.42 30.57
N PRO A 11 31.69 14.57 31.14
CA PRO A 11 30.27 14.83 31.43
C PRO A 11 29.68 15.73 30.35
N LEU A 12 29.31 15.21 29.17
CA LEU A 12 28.76 16.10 28.14
C LEU A 12 27.97 15.41 27.02
N THR A 13 26.83 14.80 27.32
CA THR A 13 25.70 14.76 26.36
C THR A 13 24.36 14.71 27.10
N HIS A 14 23.58 15.78 26.95
CA HIS A 14 22.14 15.75 27.24
C HIS A 14 21.47 14.96 26.11
N ASN A 15 21.27 13.66 26.28
CA ASN A 15 20.51 12.85 25.31
C ASN A 15 19.01 13.10 25.48
N PHE A 16 18.60 14.28 25.02
CA PHE A 16 17.24 14.61 24.66
C PHE A 16 16.87 13.80 23.41
N ARG A 17 16.30 12.61 23.58
CA ARG A 17 15.41 12.03 22.55
C ARG A 17 14.48 10.97 23.13
N SER A 18 13.43 11.50 23.75
CA SER A 18 12.09 10.92 23.65
C SER A 18 11.73 10.72 22.17
N LEU A 19 11.93 9.51 21.65
CA LEU A 19 11.33 9.01 20.40
C LEU A 19 11.07 7.51 20.54
N SER A 20 10.38 7.11 21.62
CA SER A 20 9.80 5.76 21.73
C SER A 20 8.27 5.77 21.58
N ALA A 21 7.72 6.80 20.95
CA ALA A 21 6.32 6.82 20.55
C ALA A 21 6.22 6.40 19.08
N MET A 22 6.01 5.09 18.87
CA MET A 22 5.56 4.47 17.62
C MET A 22 6.42 4.73 16.37
N SER A 23 7.62 4.17 16.34
CA SER A 23 8.29 3.93 15.05
C SER A 23 7.69 2.67 14.41
N GLN A 24 6.91 2.81 13.33
CA GLN A 24 6.44 1.66 12.55
C GLN A 24 7.66 0.91 11.99
N HIS A 25 7.81 -0.36 12.36
CA HIS A 25 8.90 -1.20 11.86
C HIS A 25 8.82 -1.32 10.34
N LYS A 26 9.97 -1.28 9.64
CA LYS A 26 10.03 -1.29 8.16
C LYS A 26 9.35 -2.49 7.52
N SER A 27 9.28 -3.63 8.21
CA SER A 27 8.55 -4.81 7.73
C SER A 27 7.03 -4.60 7.66
N LEU A 28 6.50 -3.66 8.44
CA LEU A 28 5.09 -3.28 8.45
C LEU A 28 4.82 -2.07 7.55
N GLN A 29 5.86 -1.36 7.10
CA GLN A 29 5.71 -0.31 6.09
C GLN A 29 5.36 -0.98 4.76
N GLY A 30 4.10 -0.88 4.35
CA GLY A 30 3.68 -1.28 3.01
C GLY A 30 4.52 -0.51 1.98
N SER A 31 4.93 -1.17 0.89
CA SER A 31 5.67 -0.50 -0.18
C SER A 31 4.90 0.75 -0.60
N SER A 32 5.55 1.91 -0.64
CA SER A 32 4.99 3.23 -0.96
C SER A 32 4.52 3.37 -2.43
N GLY A 33 4.12 2.26 -3.05
CA GLY A 33 3.76 2.17 -4.46
C GLY A 33 2.93 0.93 -4.78
N ILE A 34 2.05 0.47 -3.89
CA ILE A 34 1.04 -0.52 -4.29
C ILE A 34 -0.01 0.21 -5.13
N VAL A 35 0.20 0.27 -6.45
CA VAL A 35 -0.93 0.43 -7.38
C VAL A 35 -1.78 -0.82 -7.20
N VAL A 36 -2.81 -0.73 -6.36
CA VAL A 36 -3.70 -1.85 -6.07
C VAL A 36 -4.38 -2.25 -7.37
N LYS A 37 -3.86 -3.30 -8.04
CA LYS A 37 -4.53 -3.94 -9.16
C LYS A 37 -5.80 -4.60 -8.62
N ARG A 38 -6.93 -3.90 -8.76
CA ARG A 38 -8.24 -4.39 -8.33
C ARG A 38 -8.73 -5.45 -9.32
N ASN A 39 -8.89 -6.68 -8.85
CA ASN A 39 -9.43 -7.79 -9.66
C ASN A 39 -10.94 -7.66 -9.93
N VAL A 40 -11.65 -6.97 -9.03
CA VAL A 40 -13.11 -6.81 -9.11
C VAL A 40 -13.45 -5.56 -9.90
N LEU A 41 -14.03 -5.77 -11.08
CA LEU A 41 -14.58 -4.70 -11.89
C LEU A 41 -15.89 -4.17 -11.30
N LYS A 42 -16.02 -2.85 -11.23
CA LYS A 42 -17.26 -2.16 -10.92
C LYS A 42 -18.23 -2.28 -12.09
N ARG A 43 -19.53 -2.12 -11.79
CA ARG A 43 -20.59 -2.33 -12.77
C ARG A 43 -20.47 -1.40 -13.98
N TYR A 44 -20.05 -0.14 -13.79
CA TYR A 44 -19.84 0.80 -14.89
C TYR A 44 -18.69 0.35 -15.82
N GLU A 45 -17.58 -0.13 -15.26
CA GLU A 45 -16.46 -0.68 -16.04
C GLU A 45 -16.93 -1.90 -16.86
N ARG A 46 -17.78 -2.75 -16.26
CA ARG A 46 -18.40 -3.88 -16.98
C ARG A 46 -19.29 -3.41 -18.13
N VAL A 47 -20.09 -2.36 -17.94
CA VAL A 47 -20.94 -1.80 -19.00
C VAL A 47 -20.10 -1.23 -20.14
N GLU A 48 -19.04 -0.50 -19.84
CA GLU A 48 -18.14 0.06 -20.85
C GLU A 48 -17.46 -1.04 -21.67
N ILE A 49 -16.97 -2.09 -21.02
CA ILE A 49 -16.39 -3.26 -21.69
C ILE A 49 -17.43 -3.93 -22.60
N LEU A 50 -18.67 -4.13 -22.11
CA LEU A 50 -19.73 -4.73 -22.93
C LEU A 50 -20.15 -3.84 -24.09
N LYS A 51 -20.17 -2.51 -23.90
CA LYS A 51 -20.45 -1.54 -24.95
C LYS A 51 -19.38 -1.57 -26.04
N LYS A 52 -18.10 -1.61 -25.65
CA LYS A 52 -16.97 -1.78 -26.59
C LYS A 52 -17.07 -3.09 -27.37
N ARG A 53 -17.57 -4.16 -26.74
CA ARG A 53 -17.78 -5.48 -27.37
C ARG A 53 -19.10 -5.59 -28.15
N GLY A 54 -19.93 -4.53 -28.20
CA GLY A 54 -21.25 -4.55 -28.85
C GLY A 54 -22.28 -5.46 -28.17
N GLN A 55 -22.03 -5.90 -26.93
CA GLN A 55 -22.89 -6.81 -26.19
C GLN A 55 -23.89 -6.11 -25.26
N TRP A 56 -23.83 -4.78 -25.21
CA TRP A 56 -24.73 -3.94 -24.43
C TRP A 56 -24.97 -2.63 -25.18
N LYS A 57 -26.23 -2.22 -25.30
CA LYS A 57 -26.64 -0.96 -25.96
C LYS A 57 -27.35 -0.03 -24.98
N ALA A 58 -27.41 1.26 -25.32
CA ALA A 58 -28.17 2.24 -24.56
C ALA A 58 -29.65 1.82 -24.50
N GLY A 59 -30.22 1.78 -23.29
CA GLY A 59 -31.57 1.30 -23.03
C GLY A 59 -31.64 -0.14 -22.50
N ASP A 60 -30.56 -0.92 -22.62
CA ASP A 60 -30.50 -2.24 -21.98
C ASP A 60 -30.37 -2.10 -20.46
N ARG A 61 -30.82 -3.13 -19.74
CA ARG A 61 -30.70 -3.17 -18.27
C ARG A 61 -29.24 -3.20 -17.83
N VAL A 62 -28.93 -2.42 -16.79
CA VAL A 62 -27.59 -2.33 -16.20
C VAL A 62 -27.35 -3.44 -15.15
N GLN A 63 -28.41 -4.13 -14.73
CA GLN A 63 -28.38 -5.28 -13.81
C GLN A 63 -28.41 -6.59 -14.59
N GLY A 64 -27.93 -7.68 -13.98
CA GLY A 64 -27.92 -9.01 -14.62
C GLY A 64 -26.95 -9.11 -15.81
N LEU A 65 -25.92 -8.26 -15.87
CA LEU A 65 -24.96 -8.23 -16.97
C LEU A 65 -24.27 -9.59 -17.16
N ARG A 66 -24.06 -9.97 -18.42
CA ARG A 66 -23.27 -11.14 -18.83
C ARG A 66 -21.91 -11.15 -18.14
N LYS A 67 -21.36 -12.34 -17.89
CA LYS A 67 -20.07 -12.49 -17.21
C LYS A 67 -18.97 -11.82 -18.04
N THR A 68 -18.34 -10.80 -17.48
CA THR A 68 -17.32 -9.98 -18.14
C THR A 68 -15.96 -10.27 -17.55
N LYS A 69 -14.99 -10.60 -18.41
CA LYS A 69 -13.56 -10.57 -18.07
C LYS A 69 -12.98 -9.20 -18.44
N PRO A 70 -12.04 -8.65 -17.64
CA PRO A 70 -11.27 -7.46 -18.01
C PRO A 70 -10.56 -7.70 -19.35
N ASP A 71 -10.40 -6.64 -20.15
CA ASP A 71 -9.44 -6.67 -21.26
C ASP A 71 -8.03 -6.62 -20.66
N VAL A 72 -7.15 -7.52 -21.13
CA VAL A 72 -5.79 -7.73 -20.61
C VAL A 72 -4.91 -6.51 -20.87
#